data_AF-A0A6I0F405-F1
#
_entry.id   AF-A0A6I0F405-F1
#
_cell.length_a   1.000
_cell.length_b   1.000
_cell.length_c   1.000
_cell.angle_alpha   90.00
_cell.angle_beta   90.00
_cell.angle_gamma   90.00
#
_symmetry.space_group_name_H-M   'P 1'
#
loop_
_entity.id
_entity.type
_entity.pdbx_description
1 polymer ?
#
loop_
_entity_poly.entity_id
_entity_poly.type
_entity_poly.pdbx_seq_one_letter_code
_entity_poly.pdbx_strand_id
1 'polypeptide(L)'
;MDKGGKRFYLVDGTILPEAILKTAWANEMLAKGEVSRVSEAVEKVGLSRSAYYKYKDGVLPFQGNGRPHILSVSLLLEHQRGILSRVLNTVAAVDGNILTINQSVPDKGLAPVLLVLDISQLSVDVPHLQGELRRLSGVRQVQLVSDESSK
;
A
#
# COMPACT_ATOMS: atom_id res chain seq x y z
N MET A 1 34.00 -25.88 -3.64
CA MET A 1 33.17 -25.02 -4.50
C MET A 1 31.76 -25.55 -4.45
N ASP A 2 30.83 -24.80 -3.86
CA ASP A 2 29.41 -24.97 -4.15
C ASP A 2 28.83 -23.56 -4.33
N LYS A 3 28.87 -23.07 -5.57
CA LYS A 3 28.30 -21.78 -5.99
C LYS A 3 26.89 -22.04 -6.54
N GLY A 4 26.02 -22.63 -5.73
CA GLY A 4 24.63 -22.89 -6.09
C GLY A 4 23.71 -21.82 -5.50
N GLY A 5 23.55 -20.68 -6.18
CA GLY A 5 22.52 -19.70 -5.80
C GLY A 5 21.11 -20.34 -5.87
N LYS A 6 20.27 -20.10 -4.87
CA LYS A 6 18.86 -20.52 -4.90
C LYS A 6 18.18 -19.86 -6.10
N ARG A 7 17.55 -20.66 -6.97
CA ARG A 7 16.75 -20.18 -8.10
C ARG A 7 15.27 -20.21 -7.70
N PHE A 8 14.57 -19.12 -7.99
CA PHE A 8 13.13 -18.98 -7.75
C PHE A 8 12.39 -18.93 -9.09
N TYR A 9 11.15 -19.40 -9.10
CA TYR A 9 10.27 -19.42 -10.26
C TYR A 9 8.95 -18.75 -9.89
N LEU A 10 8.40 -17.95 -10.80
CA LEU A 10 7.03 -17.47 -10.71
C LEU A 10 6.12 -18.46 -11.44
N VAL A 11 5.11 -18.95 -10.75
CA VAL A 11 4.19 -19.97 -11.28
C VAL A 11 2.76 -19.60 -10.91
N ASP A 12 1.82 -20.04 -11.73
CA ASP A 12 0.39 -19.94 -11.42
C ASP A 12 0.07 -20.81 -10.19
N GLY A 13 -0.69 -20.28 -9.23
CA GLY A 13 -1.04 -21.02 -8.01
C GLY A 13 -1.87 -22.28 -8.27
N THR A 14 -2.62 -22.33 -9.38
CA THR A 14 -3.48 -23.46 -9.73
C THR A 14 -2.72 -24.73 -10.12
N ILE A 15 -1.45 -24.60 -10.55
CA ILE A 15 -0.61 -25.74 -10.91
C ILE A 15 0.17 -26.29 -9.71
N LEU A 16 0.14 -25.60 -8.56
CA LEU A 16 0.88 -25.99 -7.38
C LEU A 16 0.24 -27.19 -6.69
N PRO A 17 1.05 -28.16 -6.22
CA PRO A 17 0.57 -29.18 -5.30
C PRO A 17 -0.05 -28.55 -4.05
N GLU A 18 -1.12 -29.17 -3.55
CA GLU A 18 -1.89 -28.68 -2.41
C GLU A 18 -1.02 -28.36 -1.18
N ALA A 19 0.01 -29.18 -0.91
CA ALA A 19 0.91 -28.95 0.22
C ALA A 19 1.73 -27.65 0.09
N ILE A 20 2.15 -27.29 -1.13
CA ILE A 20 2.89 -26.06 -1.40
C ILE A 20 1.94 -24.86 -1.30
N LEU A 21 0.74 -24.98 -1.87
CA LEU A 21 -0.29 -23.95 -1.82
C LEU A 21 -0.72 -23.64 -0.38
N LYS A 22 -0.99 -24.68 0.43
CA LYS A 22 -1.31 -24.53 1.85
C LYS A 22 -0.14 -23.97 2.66
N THR A 23 1.09 -24.29 2.30
CA THR A 23 2.28 -23.68 2.92
C THR A 23 2.34 -22.18 2.60
N ALA A 24 2.02 -21.77 1.37
CA ALA A 24 1.96 -20.36 1.00
C ALA A 24 0.92 -19.60 1.84
N TRP A 25 -0.29 -20.14 1.95
CA TRP A 25 -1.35 -19.55 2.78
C TRP A 25 -0.95 -19.46 4.26
N ALA A 26 -0.36 -20.52 4.82
CA ALA A 26 0.11 -20.50 6.21
C ALA A 26 1.18 -19.42 6.44
N ASN A 27 2.14 -19.28 5.52
CA ASN A 27 3.17 -18.24 5.58
C ASN A 27 2.58 -16.83 5.44
N GLU A 28 1.54 -16.66 4.60
CA GLU A 28 0.86 -15.38 4.42
C GLU A 28 0.12 -14.94 5.69
N MET A 29 -0.62 -15.84 6.34
CA MET A 29 -1.31 -15.56 7.60
C MET A 29 -0.34 -15.17 8.72
N LEU A 30 0.81 -15.85 8.79
CA LEU A 30 1.88 -15.52 9.73
C LEU A 30 2.50 -14.15 9.43
N ALA A 31 2.73 -13.83 8.15
CA ALA A 31 3.31 -12.55 7.74
C ALA A 31 2.37 -11.36 7.98
N LYS A 32 1.06 -11.54 7.81
CA LYS A 32 0.02 -10.54 8.10
C LYS A 32 -0.27 -10.38 9.60
N GLY A 33 0.25 -11.27 10.44
CA GLY A 33 -0.03 -11.27 11.89
C GLY A 33 -1.44 -11.76 12.25
N GLU A 34 -2.16 -12.38 11.31
CA GLU A 34 -3.49 -12.98 11.55
C GLU A 34 -3.42 -14.15 12.53
N VAL A 35 -2.24 -14.79 12.60
CA VAL A 35 -1.92 -15.88 13.54
C VAL A 35 -0.51 -15.67 14.09
N SER A 36 -0.32 -16.03 15.36
CA SER A 36 0.95 -15.82 16.05
C SER A 36 1.85 -17.06 16.08
N ARG A 37 1.29 -18.24 15.79
CA ARG A 37 1.97 -19.52 15.88
C ARG A 37 1.78 -20.36 14.64
N VAL A 38 2.86 -21.02 14.21
CA VAL A 38 2.85 -21.99 13.09
C VAL A 38 1.79 -23.07 13.30
N SER A 39 1.60 -23.54 14.54
CA SER A 39 0.60 -24.56 14.86
C SER A 39 -0.82 -24.13 14.49
N GLU A 40 -1.17 -22.87 14.73
CA GLU A 40 -2.48 -22.31 14.42
C GLU A 40 -2.63 -22.13 12.90
N ALA A 41 -1.59 -21.65 12.24
CA ALA A 41 -1.57 -21.46 10.79
C ALA A 41 -1.83 -22.79 10.06
N VAL A 42 -1.07 -23.84 10.39
CA VAL A 42 -1.17 -25.16 9.72
C VAL A 42 -2.50 -25.86 10.01
N GLU A 43 -3.08 -25.63 11.19
CA GLU A 43 -4.41 -26.13 11.54
C GLU A 43 -5.50 -25.47 10.69
N LYS A 44 -5.47 -24.13 10.58
CA LYS A 44 -6.44 -23.38 9.76
C LYS A 44 -6.40 -23.76 8.28
N VAL A 45 -5.22 -24.03 7.72
CA VAL A 45 -5.09 -24.44 6.31
C VAL A 45 -5.20 -25.95 6.09
N GLY A 46 -5.38 -26.75 7.15
CA GLY A 46 -5.46 -28.21 7.03
C GLY A 46 -4.17 -28.85 6.48
N LEU A 47 -3.01 -28.47 7.04
CA LEU A 47 -1.69 -28.99 6.67
C LEU A 47 -1.02 -29.60 7.90
N SER A 48 -0.29 -30.72 7.74
CA SER A 48 0.48 -31.27 8.86
C SER A 48 1.73 -30.42 9.13
N ARG A 49 2.19 -30.40 10.38
CA ARG A 49 3.43 -29.68 10.74
C ARG A 49 4.64 -30.17 9.94
N SER A 50 4.78 -31.48 9.74
CA SER A 50 5.88 -32.05 8.96
C SER A 50 5.82 -31.65 7.48
N ALA A 51 4.63 -31.58 6.88
CA ALA A 51 4.45 -31.10 5.52
C ALA A 51 4.80 -29.61 5.40
N TYR A 52 4.39 -28.78 6.36
CA TYR A 52 4.77 -27.37 6.41
C TYR A 52 6.29 -27.18 6.48
N TYR A 53 6.97 -27.83 7.44
CA TYR A 53 8.42 -27.67 7.62
C TYR A 53 9.23 -28.16 6.40
N LYS A 54 8.67 -29.04 5.57
CA LYS A 54 9.30 -29.47 4.32
C LYS A 54 9.40 -28.34 3.28
N TYR A 55 8.43 -27.42 3.25
CA TYR A 55 8.33 -26.38 2.22
C TYR A 55 8.49 -24.95 2.74
N LYS A 56 8.40 -24.70 4.05
CA LYS A 56 8.30 -23.35 4.65
C LYS A 56 9.37 -22.36 4.16
N ASP A 57 10.60 -22.83 3.95
CA ASP A 57 11.75 -21.99 3.60
C ASP A 57 11.91 -21.81 2.08
N GLY A 58 11.16 -22.57 1.28
CA GLY A 58 11.13 -22.49 -0.18
C GLY A 58 9.89 -21.77 -0.72
N VAL A 59 8.84 -21.64 0.09
CA VAL A 59 7.59 -20.96 -0.27
C VAL A 59 7.55 -19.63 0.45
N LEU A 60 8.02 -18.58 -0.20
CA LEU A 60 8.03 -17.25 0.39
C LEU A 60 6.71 -16.55 0.06
N PRO A 61 6.10 -15.82 1.01
CA PRO A 61 4.97 -14.98 0.69
C PRO A 61 5.43 -13.99 -0.38
N PHE A 62 4.75 -14.01 -1.53
CA PHE A 62 5.02 -13.05 -2.59
C PHE A 62 4.47 -11.70 -2.14
N GLN A 63 5.31 -10.92 -1.47
CA GLN A 63 5.12 -9.48 -1.43
C GLN A 63 5.45 -9.01 -2.83
N GLY A 64 4.45 -9.06 -3.71
CA GLY A 64 4.64 -8.63 -5.07
C GLY A 64 5.31 -7.28 -5.07
N ASN A 65 6.15 -7.06 -6.08
CA ASN A 65 6.74 -5.74 -6.35
C ASN A 65 5.68 -4.69 -6.73
N GLY A 66 4.46 -4.76 -6.18
CA GLY A 66 3.57 -3.63 -6.02
C GLY A 66 4.23 -2.70 -5.02
N ARG A 67 5.23 -1.95 -5.48
CA ARG A 67 5.60 -0.73 -4.79
C ARG A 67 4.29 -0.02 -4.51
N PRO A 68 4.03 0.38 -3.26
CA PRO A 68 2.80 1.07 -2.97
C PRO A 68 2.78 2.26 -3.93
N HIS A 69 1.69 2.40 -4.70
CA HIS A 69 1.54 3.51 -5.60
C HIS A 69 1.28 4.73 -4.71
N ILE A 70 2.37 5.29 -4.17
CA ILE A 70 2.32 6.37 -3.21
C ILE A 70 2.46 7.68 -3.96
N LEU A 71 1.55 8.58 -3.68
CA LEU A 71 1.57 9.95 -4.18
C LEU A 71 1.67 10.91 -3.00
N SER A 72 2.71 11.73 -2.98
CA SER A 72 2.78 12.86 -2.05
C SER A 72 2.15 14.09 -2.70
N VAL A 73 1.23 14.76 -2.01
CA VAL A 73 0.54 15.95 -2.49
C VAL A 73 0.82 17.10 -1.53
N SER A 74 1.55 18.09 -2.01
CA SER A 74 1.81 19.34 -1.30
C SER A 74 0.76 20.38 -1.67
N LEU A 75 0.11 20.94 -0.66
CA LEU A 75 -0.98 21.88 -0.77
C LEU A 75 -0.65 23.14 0.01
N LEU A 76 -1.08 24.29 -0.50
CA LEU A 76 -1.12 25.53 0.26
C LEU A 76 -2.58 25.95 0.42
N LEU A 77 -3.09 25.90 1.64
CA LEU A 77 -4.51 26.17 1.94
C LEU A 77 -4.67 27.53 2.59
N GLU A 78 -5.72 28.27 2.28
CA GLU A 78 -6.15 29.40 3.08
C GLU A 78 -6.61 28.95 4.45
N HIS A 79 -6.28 29.71 5.50
CA HIS A 79 -6.76 29.43 6.84
C HIS A 79 -8.24 29.83 6.98
N GLN A 80 -9.11 28.94 6.52
CA GLN A 80 -10.56 29.06 6.60
C GLN A 80 -11.15 27.77 7.15
N ARG A 81 -12.29 27.88 7.85
CA ARG A 81 -12.97 26.72 8.42
C ARG A 81 -13.37 25.74 7.31
N GLY A 82 -13.08 24.46 7.51
CA GLY A 82 -13.53 23.37 6.65
C GLY A 82 -12.72 23.14 5.36
N ILE A 83 -11.70 23.95 5.03
CA ILE A 83 -10.92 23.73 3.79
C ILE A 83 -10.23 22.38 3.75
N LEU A 84 -9.56 21.98 4.84
CA LEU A 84 -8.89 20.68 4.90
C LEU A 84 -9.92 19.56 4.75
N SER A 85 -11.07 19.65 5.42
CA SER A 85 -12.15 18.67 5.27
C SER A 85 -12.63 18.55 3.82
N ARG A 86 -12.81 19.66 3.10
CA ARG A 86 -13.17 19.63 1.67
C ARG A 86 -12.09 18.94 0.81
N VAL A 87 -10.82 19.20 1.08
CA VAL A 87 -9.70 18.51 0.43
C VAL A 87 -9.77 17.00 0.68
N LEU A 88 -9.91 16.58 1.94
CA LEU A 88 -9.97 15.15 2.30
C LEU A 88 -11.16 14.46 1.64
N ASN A 89 -12.34 15.10 1.63
CA ASN A 89 -13.54 14.57 0.98
C ASN A 89 -13.37 14.46 -0.55
N THR A 90 -12.64 15.40 -1.16
CA THR A 90 -12.37 15.36 -2.61
C THR A 90 -11.46 14.19 -2.97
N VAL A 91 -10.44 13.91 -2.16
CA VAL A 91 -9.58 12.72 -2.33
C VAL A 91 -10.38 11.43 -2.12
N ALA A 92 -11.22 11.38 -1.08
CA ALA A 92 -12.04 10.20 -0.78
C ALA A 92 -13.11 9.93 -1.87
N ALA A 93 -13.65 10.97 -2.51
CA ALA A 93 -14.65 10.84 -3.56
C ALA A 93 -14.13 10.16 -4.84
N VAL A 94 -12.81 10.05 -5.00
CA VAL A 94 -12.16 9.36 -6.11
C VAL A 94 -11.41 8.11 -5.65
N ASP A 95 -11.81 7.54 -4.51
CA ASP A 95 -11.26 6.31 -3.94
C ASP A 95 -9.76 6.41 -3.57
N GLY A 96 -9.27 7.64 -3.37
CA GLY A 96 -7.92 7.90 -2.87
C GLY A 96 -7.81 7.57 -1.38
N ASN A 97 -6.89 6.67 -1.02
CA ASN A 97 -6.67 6.29 0.37
C ASN A 97 -5.60 7.17 1.02
N ILE A 98 -5.96 7.93 2.04
CA ILE A 98 -5.04 8.86 2.72
C ILE A 98 -4.29 8.12 3.82
N LEU A 99 -2.97 8.00 3.66
CA LEU A 99 -2.09 7.37 4.64
C LEU A 99 -1.61 8.34 5.72
N THR A 100 -1.26 9.57 5.31
CA THR A 100 -0.71 10.59 6.21
C THR A 100 -1.25 11.96 5.87
N ILE A 101 -1.53 12.75 6.91
CA ILE A 101 -1.88 14.17 6.82
C ILE A 101 -0.92 14.94 7.72
N ASN A 102 -0.18 15.89 7.17
CA ASN A 102 0.66 16.81 7.93
C ASN A 102 0.31 18.25 7.55
N GLN A 103 -0.39 18.96 8.43
CA GLN A 103 -0.69 20.38 8.29
C GLN A 103 0.19 21.19 9.25
N SER A 104 0.93 22.15 8.69
CA SER A 104 1.65 23.14 9.50
C SER A 104 0.72 24.24 10.01
N VAL A 105 1.11 24.87 11.12
CA VAL A 105 0.40 26.04 11.66
C VAL A 105 0.32 27.11 10.57
N PRO A 106 -0.84 27.78 10.39
CA PRO A 106 -0.96 28.82 9.40
C PRO A 106 0.03 29.98 9.63
N ASP A 107 0.73 30.40 8.57
CA ASP A 107 1.50 31.64 8.51
C ASP A 107 0.87 32.59 7.49
N LYS A 108 0.68 33.86 7.87
CA LYS A 108 0.03 34.89 7.03
C LYS A 108 -1.29 34.44 6.39
N GLY A 109 -2.08 33.66 7.13
CA GLY A 109 -3.38 33.15 6.66
C GLY A 109 -3.28 31.96 5.69
N LEU A 110 -2.10 31.34 5.53
CA LEU A 110 -1.89 30.18 4.69
C LEU A 110 -1.30 29.02 5.50
N ALA A 111 -1.87 27.83 5.33
CA ALA A 111 -1.43 26.61 5.97
C ALA A 111 -0.89 25.63 4.92
N PRO A 112 0.42 25.34 4.93
CA PRO A 112 0.98 24.24 4.16
C PRO A 112 0.43 22.90 4.65
N VAL A 113 0.09 22.02 3.72
CA VAL A 113 -0.37 20.65 4.00
C VAL A 113 0.35 19.69 3.08
N LEU A 114 0.88 18.61 3.65
CA LEU A 114 1.38 17.45 2.93
C LEU A 114 0.43 16.28 3.16
N LEU A 115 -0.09 15.71 2.07
CA LEU A 115 -0.84 14.45 2.08
C LEU A 115 0.03 13.36 1.47
N VAL A 116 -0.02 12.16 2.04
CA VAL A 116 0.53 10.95 1.44
C VAL A 116 -0.63 10.02 1.14
N LEU A 117 -0.77 9.64 -0.12
CA LEU A 117 -1.90 8.88 -0.64
C LEU A 117 -1.42 7.52 -1.16
N ASP A 118 -2.18 6.47 -0.91
CA ASP A 118 -2.16 5.26 -1.72
C ASP A 118 -3.17 5.41 -2.87
N ILE A 119 -2.65 5.44 -4.08
CA ILE A 119 -3.42 5.63 -5.32
C ILE A 119 -3.64 4.31 -6.07
N SER A 120 -3.42 3.16 -5.43
CA SER A 120 -3.60 1.84 -6.05
C SER A 120 -5.05 1.55 -6.47
N GLN A 121 -6.02 2.25 -5.88
CA GLN A 121 -7.46 2.11 -6.15
C GLN A 121 -8.09 3.41 -6.67
N LEU A 122 -7.28 4.40 -7.07
CA LEU A 122 -7.78 5.69 -7.50
C LEU A 122 -8.70 5.53 -8.73
N SER A 123 -9.94 6.00 -8.64
CA SER A 123 -10.93 5.84 -9.73
C SER A 123 -10.75 6.85 -10.87
N VAL A 124 -9.84 7.81 -10.71
CA VAL A 124 -9.44 8.81 -11.71
C VAL A 124 -7.93 8.80 -11.88
N ASP A 125 -7.41 9.43 -12.95
CA ASP A 125 -5.97 9.63 -13.08
C ASP A 125 -5.45 10.75 -12.15
N VAL A 126 -4.14 10.73 -11.90
CA VAL A 126 -3.47 11.69 -11.02
C VAL A 126 -3.64 13.15 -11.49
N PRO A 127 -3.53 13.49 -12.79
CA PRO A 127 -3.84 14.82 -13.29
C PRO A 127 -5.27 15.29 -12.99
N HIS A 128 -6.26 14.39 -13.07
CA HIS A 128 -7.65 14.70 -12.76
C HIS A 128 -7.83 15.03 -11.27
N LEU A 129 -7.25 14.21 -10.38
CA LEU A 129 -7.22 14.49 -8.93
C LEU A 129 -6.58 15.85 -8.64
N GLN A 130 -5.46 16.17 -9.29
CA GLN A 130 -4.82 17.49 -9.16
C GLN A 130 -5.75 18.63 -9.60
N GLY A 131 -6.48 18.43 -10.70
CA GLY A 131 -7.47 19.36 -11.21
C GLY A 131 -8.61 19.62 -10.21
N GLU A 132 -9.20 18.55 -9.66
CA GLU A 132 -10.23 18.63 -8.62
C GLU A 132 -9.76 19.41 -7.40
N LEU A 133 -8.56 19.11 -6.89
CA LEU A 133 -7.99 19.81 -5.73
C LEU A 133 -7.73 21.29 -6.02
N ARG A 134 -7.27 21.64 -7.22
CA ARG A 134 -7.06 23.05 -7.63
C ARG A 134 -8.34 23.85 -7.75
N ARG A 135 -9.48 23.20 -8.02
CA ARG A 135 -10.79 23.86 -8.16
C ARG A 135 -11.42 24.24 -6.82
N LEU A 136 -10.94 23.68 -5.71
CA LEU A 136 -11.48 23.98 -4.39
C LEU A 136 -11.16 25.41 -3.96
N SER A 137 -12.21 26.18 -3.65
CA SER A 137 -12.07 27.55 -3.13
C SER A 137 -11.23 27.56 -1.85
N GLY A 138 -10.12 28.30 -1.89
CA GLY A 138 -9.14 28.43 -0.82
C GLY A 138 -8.02 27.40 -0.84
N VAL A 139 -7.89 26.60 -1.90
CA VAL A 139 -6.63 25.95 -2.26
C VAL A 139 -5.84 26.92 -3.13
N ARG A 140 -4.68 27.38 -2.66
CA ARG A 140 -3.80 28.33 -3.38
C ARG A 140 -2.79 27.64 -4.26
N GLN A 141 -2.35 26.44 -3.88
CA GLN A 141 -1.36 25.67 -4.62
C GLN A 141 -1.59 24.18 -4.44
N VAL A 142 -1.36 23.42 -5.51
CA VAL A 142 -1.31 21.96 -5.50
C VAL A 142 -0.09 21.52 -6.31
N GLN A 143 0.86 20.88 -5.63
CA GLN A 143 2.02 20.23 -6.24
C GLN A 143 1.97 18.74 -5.94
N LEU A 144 2.10 17.94 -7.00
CA LEU A 144 2.24 16.51 -6.89
C LEU A 144 3.73 16.19 -6.83
N VAL A 145 4.13 15.44 -5.82
CA VAL A 145 5.47 14.91 -5.64
C VAL A 145 5.33 13.39 -5.75
N SER A 146 5.54 12.89 -6.95
CA SER A 146 5.70 11.45 -7.17
C SER A 146 7.08 11.06 -6.67
N ASP A 147 7.18 9.97 -5.92
CA ASP A 147 8.49 9.37 -5.62
C ASP A 147 9.05 8.78 -6.92
N GLU A 148 9.89 9.55 -7.61
CA GLU A 148 10.69 9.09 -8.76
C GLU A 148 11.80 8.13 -8.32
N SER A 149 11.45 7.07 -7.59
CA SER A 149 12.28 5.89 -7.50
C SER A 149 12.02 4.95 -8.69
N SER A 150 11.69 5.48 -9.87
CA SER A 150 11.51 4.73 -11.12
C SER A 150 12.80 4.74 -11.95
N LYS A 151 13.72 3.84 -11.59
CA LYS A 151 14.55 3.08 -12.54
C LYS A 151 14.62 1.63 -12.07
#